data_AF-A0A0F8D2E9-F1
#
_entry.id   AF-A0A0F8D2E9-F1
#
_cell.length_a   1.000
_cell.length_b   1.000
_cell.length_c   1.000
_cell.angle_alpha   90.00
_cell.angle_beta   90.00
_cell.angle_gamma   90.00
#
_symmetry.space_group_name_H-M   'P 1'
#
loop_
_entity.id
_entity.type
_entity.pdbx_description
1 polymer ?
#
loop_
_entity_poly.entity_id
_entity_poly.type
_entity_poly.pdbx_seq_one_letter_code
_entity_poly.pdbx_strand_id
1 'polypeptide(L)' 'MSEKDGYVVVFGCKRCGKCKDVCPVGAIYEENELAKIDPEKCNLCMKCIDECTNRSIIYME' A
#
# COMPACT_ATOMS: atom_id res chain seq x y z
N MET A 1 12.15 -9.19 18.78
CA MET A 1 10.94 -8.93 17.96
C MET A 1 10.79 -7.42 17.87
N SER A 2 10.97 -6.74 16.74
CA SER A 2 10.73 -7.16 15.36
C SER A 2 11.54 -6.26 14.40
N GLU A 3 12.41 -6.87 13.60
CA GLU A 3 13.08 -6.25 12.45
C GLU A 3 12.07 -6.21 11.28
N LYS A 4 11.14 -5.25 11.27
CA LYS A 4 10.33 -4.97 10.09
C LYS A 4 11.15 -4.06 9.17
N ASP A 5 12.18 -4.61 8.54
CA ASP A 5 13.00 -3.92 7.52
C ASP A 5 12.26 -3.84 6.18
N GLY A 6 10.99 -3.41 6.17
CA GLY A 6 10.34 -3.17 4.90
C GLY A 6 8.93 -2.64 4.99
N TYR A 7 8.61 -1.71 4.09
CA TYR A 7 7.34 -1.03 4.02
C TYR A 7 6.90 -0.82 2.57
N VAL A 8 5.59 -0.71 2.37
CA VAL A 8 5.02 -0.53 1.05
C VAL A 8 4.81 0.97 0.82
N VAL A 9 5.32 1.48 -0.30
CA VAL A 9 5.11 2.87 -0.71
C VAL A 9 4.33 2.94 -2.00
N VAL A 10 3.68 4.08 -2.19
CA VAL A 10 2.91 4.39 -3.38
C VAL A 10 3.56 5.55 -4.11
N PHE A 11 3.83 5.40 -5.41
CA PHE A 11 4.34 6.43 -6.29
C PHE A 11 3.54 6.44 -7.60
N GLY A 12 3.18 7.63 -8.08
CA GLY A 12 2.42 7.75 -9.33
C GLY A 12 1.00 7.16 -9.28
N CYS A 13 0.36 7.16 -8.11
CA CYS A 13 -1.01 6.68 -7.95
C CYS A 13 -1.98 7.38 -8.92
N LYS A 14 -2.81 6.61 -9.62
CA LYS A 14 -3.88 7.12 -10.50
C LYS A 14 -5.25 7.23 -9.82
N ARG A 15 -5.30 7.08 -8.49
CA ARG A 15 -6.53 7.21 -7.67
C ARG A 15 -7.64 6.26 -8.13
N CYS A 16 -7.29 5.03 -8.50
CA CYS A 16 -8.24 4.02 -8.95
C CYS A 16 -9.05 3.36 -7.80
N GLY A 17 -8.66 3.57 -6.54
CA GLY A 17 -9.37 3.06 -5.36
C GLY A 17 -9.24 1.56 -5.07
N LYS A 18 -8.94 0.72 -6.08
CA LYS A 18 -8.92 -0.75 -5.96
C LYS A 18 -8.05 -1.30 -4.82
N CYS A 19 -6.87 -0.70 -4.60
CA CYS A 19 -5.97 -1.16 -3.55
C CYS A 19 -6.59 -1.07 -2.15
N LYS A 20 -7.45 -0.08 -1.91
CA LYS A 20 -8.17 0.13 -0.64
C LYS A 20 -9.20 -0.97 -0.40
N ASP A 21 -9.95 -1.36 -1.44
CA ASP A 21 -10.98 -2.40 -1.36
C ASP A 21 -10.40 -3.79 -1.05
N VAL A 22 -9.20 -4.09 -1.58
CA VAL A 22 -8.55 -5.39 -1.38
C VAL A 22 -7.73 -5.48 -0.09
N CYS A 23 -7.51 -4.34 0.59
CA CYS A 23 -6.70 -4.31 1.80
C CYS A 23 -7.49 -4.88 3.00
N PRO A 24 -7.13 -6.06 3.53
CA PRO A 24 -7.92 -6.72 4.58
C PRO A 24 -7.86 -6.00 5.92
N VAL A 25 -6.82 -5.21 6.13
CA VAL A 25 -6.56 -4.46 7.38
C VAL A 25 -6.88 -2.97 7.24
N GLY A 26 -7.30 -2.51 6.06
CA GLY A 26 -7.60 -1.10 5.81
C GLY A 26 -6.41 -0.17 6.07
N ALA A 27 -5.18 -0.60 5.78
CA ALA A 27 -3.97 0.19 5.99
C ALA A 27 -3.78 1.31 4.94
N ILE A 28 -4.58 1.32 3.86
CA ILE A 28 -4.46 2.29 2.78
C ILE A 28 -5.40 3.48 3.05
N TYR A 29 -4.82 4.68 3.05
CA TYR A 29 -5.53 5.94 3.22
C TYR A 29 -5.14 6.93 2.12
N GLU A 30 -5.95 7.96 1.91
CA GLU A 30 -5.72 8.97 0.87
C GLU A 30 -5.25 10.25 1.55
N GLU A 31 -4.06 10.73 1.18
CA GLU A 31 -3.47 11.94 1.75
C GLU A 31 -2.91 12.82 0.63
N ASN A 32 -3.30 14.09 0.58
CA ASN A 32 -2.83 15.05 -0.43
C ASN A 32 -2.94 14.51 -1.86
N GLU A 33 -4.10 13.94 -2.20
CA GLU A 33 -4.41 13.44 -3.53
C GLU A 33 -3.66 12.17 -3.96
N LEU A 34 -2.86 11.59 -3.07
CA LEU A 34 -2.12 10.35 -3.28
C LEU A 34 -2.58 9.29 -2.28
N ALA A 35 -2.63 8.03 -2.71
CA ALA A 35 -2.80 6.93 -1.77
C ALA A 35 -1.51 6.76 -0.97
N LYS A 36 -1.61 6.62 0.35
CA LYS A 36 -0.55 6.28 1.28
C LYS A 36 -0.90 5.01 2.04
N ILE A 37 0.12 4.34 2.56
CA ILE A 37 0.00 3.08 3.30
C ILE A 37 0.57 3.30 4.69
N ASP A 38 -0.20 2.91 5.69
CA ASP A 38 0.19 2.94 7.10
C ASP A 38 1.06 1.70 7.40
N PRO A 39 2.37 1.86 7.64
CA PRO A 39 3.27 0.73 7.89
C PRO A 39 3.01 0.04 9.24
N GLU A 40 2.35 0.71 10.18
CA GLU A 40 2.02 0.13 11.49
C GLU A 40 0.83 -0.83 11.35
N LYS A 41 -0.16 -0.47 10.54
CA LYS A 41 -1.31 -1.33 10.22
C LYS A 41 -1.02 -2.36 9.14
N CYS A 42 -0.11 -2.07 8.23
CA CYS A 42 0.20 -2.96 7.12
C CYS A 42 0.83 -4.25 7.64
N ASN A 43 0.21 -5.37 7.29
CA ASN A 43 0.68 -6.72 7.60
C ASN A 43 1.51 -7.33 6.46
N LEU A 44 1.93 -6.52 5.48
CA LEU A 44 2.70 -6.96 4.32
C LEU A 44 2.05 -8.12 3.53
N CYS A 45 0.71 -8.12 3.42
CA CYS A 45 -0.01 -9.16 2.66
C CYS A 45 0.17 -9.09 1.13
N MET A 46 0.84 -8.05 0.61
CA MET A 46 1.16 -7.81 -0.81
C MET A 46 -0.02 -7.75 -1.80
N LYS A 47 -1.27 -7.96 -1.35
CA LYS A 47 -2.47 -7.89 -2.21
C LYS A 47 -2.63 -6.58 -2.97
N CYS A 48 -2.25 -5.46 -2.36
CA CYS A 48 -2.33 -4.16 -3.01
C CYS A 48 -1.35 -4.01 -4.17
N ILE A 49 -0.22 -4.73 -4.14
CA ILE A 49 0.78 -4.74 -5.22
C ILE A 49 0.22 -5.53 -6.41
N ASP A 50 -0.34 -6.71 -6.18
CA ASP A 50 -0.95 -7.55 -7.22
C ASP A 50 -2.12 -6.85 -7.94
N GLU A 51 -2.98 -6.17 -7.18
CA GLU A 51 -4.16 -5.51 -7.74
C GLU A 51 -3.85 -4.17 -8.41
N CYS A 52 -2.68 -3.59 -8.13
CA CYS A 52 -2.28 -2.33 -8.74
C CYS A 52 -1.80 -2.53 -10.18
N THR A 53 -2.72 -2.44 -11.13
CA THR A 53 -2.41 -2.57 -12.57
C THR A 53 -1.40 -1.53 -13.07
N ASN A 54 -1.30 -0.37 -12.40
CA ASN A 54 -0.35 0.69 -12.73
C ASN A 54 1.04 0.47 -12.10
N ARG A 55 1.23 -0.60 -11.31
CA ARG A 55 2.47 -0.90 -10.56
C ARG A 55 3.00 0.30 -9.77
N SER A 56 2.06 1.12 -9.27
CA SER A 56 2.34 2.31 -8.47
C SER A 56 2.65 1.98 -7.02
N ILE A 57 2.58 0.72 -6.62
CA ILE A 57 2.77 0.27 -5.25
C ILE A 57 3.97 -0.67 -5.27
N ILE A 58 5.01 -0.31 -4.52
CA ILE A 58 6.25 -1.12 -4.39
C ILE A 58 6.55 -1.39 -2.94
N TYR A 59 7.12 -2.56 -2.69
CA TYR A 59 7.75 -2.90 -1.42
C TYR A 59 9.19 -2.41 -1.46
N MET A 60 9.58 -1.65 -0.42
CA MET A 60 10.97 -1.27 -0.19
C MET A 60 11.46 -1.98 1.08
N GLU A 61 12.66 -2.53 0.97
CA GLU A 61 13.47 -3.10 2.06
C GLU A 61 14.56 -2.09 2.42
#